data_AF-A0A0D2K8W7-F1
#
_entry.id   AF-A0A0D2K8W7-F1
#
_cell.length_a   1.000
_cell.length_b   1.000
_cell.length_c   1.000
_cell.angle_alpha   90.00
_cell.angle_beta   90.00
_cell.angle_gamma   90.00
#
_symmetry.space_group_name_H-M   'P 1'
#
loop_
_entity.id
_entity.type
_entity.pdbx_description
1 polymer ?
#
loop_
_entity_poly.entity_id
_entity_poly.type
_entity_poly.pdbx_seq_one_letter_code
_entity_poly.pdbx_strand_id
1 'polypeptide(L)'
;MISIVSVRLPTGDTPVSTVTLEPYVLLKRGETVQSAEDMPSEGDPAGASPWQLRSRWFRSSIPRGGAVCSVHPEKEATIQCTVCLRSKVAQHLSYHCSPECFRSSWAQHQEYHRQAAANFAALGPRNA
;
A
#
# COMPACT_ATOMS: atom_id res chain seq x y z
N MET A 1 -9.12 15.33 -1.12
CA MET A 1 -8.56 14.10 -0.51
C MET A 1 -9.02 12.90 -1.36
N ILE A 2 -8.12 11.99 -1.72
CA ILE A 2 -8.47 10.74 -2.42
C ILE A 2 -8.39 9.61 -1.39
N SER A 3 -9.38 8.72 -1.40
CA SER A 3 -9.42 7.57 -0.50
C SER A 3 -9.96 6.35 -1.21
N ILE A 4 -9.47 5.18 -0.83
CA ILE A 4 -10.03 3.89 -1.27
C ILE A 4 -11.26 3.60 -0.40
N VAL A 5 -12.41 3.43 -1.04
CA VAL A 5 -13.69 3.11 -0.38
C VAL A 5 -13.84 1.59 -0.24
N SER A 6 -13.53 0.85 -1.31
CA SER A 6 -13.70 -0.59 -1.35
C SER A 6 -12.69 -1.22 -2.30
N VAL A 7 -12.15 -2.37 -1.91
CA VAL A 7 -11.39 -3.26 -2.79
C VAL A 7 -12.00 -4.64 -2.63
N ARG A 8 -12.57 -5.17 -3.72
CA ARG A 8 -13.14 -6.51 -3.76
C ARG A 8 -12.47 -7.30 -4.86
N LEU A 9 -12.03 -8.49 -4.53
CA LEU A 9 -11.73 -9.48 -5.53
C LEU A 9 -13.03 -10.17 -5.92
N PRO A 10 -13.29 -10.42 -7.22
CA PRO A 10 -14.26 -11.41 -7.66
C PRO A 10 -13.68 -12.80 -7.37
N THR A 11 -13.46 -13.11 -6.10
CA THR A 11 -13.20 -14.47 -5.63
C THR A 11 -14.57 -15.12 -5.48
N GLY A 12 -15.03 -15.81 -6.52
CA GLY A 12 -15.90 -16.95 -6.27
C GLY A 12 -15.18 -17.96 -5.36
N ASP A 13 -15.92 -18.90 -4.78
CA ASP A 13 -15.35 -19.89 -3.85
C ASP A 13 -14.22 -20.74 -4.46
N THR A 14 -14.07 -20.74 -5.80
CA THR A 14 -12.98 -21.42 -6.52
C THR A 14 -12.33 -20.47 -7.53
N PRO A 15 -11.02 -20.17 -7.39
CA PRO A 15 -10.29 -19.42 -8.41
C PRO A 15 -10.18 -20.24 -9.71
N VAL A 16 -10.57 -19.66 -10.85
CA VAL A 16 -10.47 -20.30 -12.16
C VAL A 16 -9.09 -20.02 -12.74
N SER A 17 -8.35 -21.07 -13.12
CA SER A 17 -6.94 -20.99 -13.55
C SER A 17 -6.68 -20.20 -14.84
N THR A 18 -7.73 -19.80 -15.55
CA THR A 18 -7.68 -19.11 -16.86
C THR A 18 -8.29 -17.71 -16.83
N VAL A 19 -8.81 -17.25 -15.70
CA VAL A 19 -9.43 -15.93 -15.58
C VAL A 19 -8.46 -14.99 -14.85
N THR A 20 -8.13 -13.88 -15.50
CA THR A 20 -7.39 -12.80 -14.84
C THR A 20 -8.22 -12.27 -13.68
N LEU A 21 -7.66 -12.33 -12.47
CA LEU A 21 -8.29 -11.73 -11.30
C LEU A 21 -8.07 -10.22 -11.35
N GLU A 22 -9.13 -9.48 -11.65
CA GLU A 22 -9.12 -8.02 -11.60
C GLU A 22 -9.84 -7.53 -10.35
N PRO A 23 -9.24 -6.65 -9.55
CA PRO A 23 -9.88 -6.17 -8.34
C PRO A 23 -10.90 -5.10 -8.72
N TYR A 24 -12.12 -5.24 -8.19
CA TYR A 24 -13.08 -4.15 -8.19
C TYR A 24 -12.70 -3.12 -7.13
N VAL A 25 -12.22 -1.96 -7.57
CA VAL A 25 -11.78 -0.85 -6.69
C VAL A 25 -12.74 0.32 -6.83
N LEU A 26 -13.23 0.82 -5.70
CA LEU A 26 -13.96 2.09 -5.61
C LEU A 26 -13.10 3.14 -4.92
N LEU A 27 -12.98 4.30 -5.55
CA LEU A 27 -12.24 5.45 -5.09
C LEU A 27 -13.22 6.59 -4.78
N LYS A 28 -13.04 7.28 -3.66
CA LYS A 28 -13.76 8.53 -3.36
C LYS A 28 -12.82 9.72 -3.54
N ARG A 29 -13.27 10.68 -4.34
CA ARG A 29 -12.60 11.96 -4.62
C ARG A 29 -13.58 13.11 -4.36
N GLY A 30 -13.38 13.80 -3.24
CA GLY A 30 -14.37 14.80 -2.79
C GLY A 30 -15.71 14.11 -2.54
N GLU A 31 -16.76 14.56 -3.22
CA GLU A 31 -18.09 13.94 -3.18
C GLU A 31 -18.32 12.85 -4.25
N THR A 32 -17.38 12.68 -5.18
CA THR A 32 -17.52 11.73 -6.28
C THR A 32 -16.95 10.37 -5.89
N VAL A 33 -17.68 9.29 -6.21
CA VAL A 33 -17.18 7.91 -6.16
C VAL A 33 -16.99 7.42 -7.59
N GLN A 34 -15.82 6.83 -7.87
CA GLN A 34 -15.44 6.34 -9.19
C GLN A 34 -14.85 4.93 -9.08
N SER A 35 -14.98 4.15 -10.14
CA SER A 35 -14.39 2.81 -10.25
C SER A 35 -12.98 2.87 -10.84
N ALA A 36 -12.28 1.73 -10.82
CA ALA A 36 -11.00 1.58 -11.52
C ALA A 36 -11.11 1.80 -13.04
N GLU A 37 -12.25 1.48 -13.64
CA GLU A 37 -12.50 1.60 -15.09
C GLU A 37 -12.62 3.07 -15.52
N ASP A 38 -12.99 3.96 -14.60
CA ASP A 38 -13.12 5.40 -14.83
C ASP A 38 -11.77 6.14 -14.72
N MET A 39 -10.68 5.42 -14.42
CA MET A 39 -9.33 5.96 -14.24
C MET A 39 -8.48 5.75 -15.50
N PRO A 40 -7.54 6.66 -15.80
CA PRO A 40 -6.59 6.42 -16.89
C PRO A 40 -5.78 5.15 -16.64
N SER A 41 -5.39 4.52 -17.73
CA SER A 41 -4.52 3.35 -17.68
C SER A 41 -3.14 3.73 -17.14
N GLU A 42 -2.48 2.74 -16.54
CA GLU A 42 -1.12 2.93 -16.05
C GLU A 42 -0.19 3.33 -17.21
N GLY A 43 0.47 4.50 -17.06
CA GLY A 43 1.39 5.02 -18.08
C GLY A 43 0.76 5.98 -19.09
N ASP A 44 -0.55 6.24 -19.01
CA ASP A 44 -1.18 7.28 -19.82
C ASP A 44 -0.55 8.66 -19.55
N PRO A 45 -0.50 9.55 -20.56
CA PRO A 45 0.04 10.89 -20.40
C PRO A 45 -0.64 11.63 -19.25
N ALA A 46 0.15 12.32 -18.42
CA ALA A 46 -0.32 13.05 -17.24
C ALA A 46 -1.44 14.08 -17.50
N GLY A 47 -1.69 14.41 -18.77
CA GLY A 47 -2.79 15.29 -19.19
C GLY A 47 -4.20 14.68 -19.05
N ALA A 48 -4.36 13.35 -18.96
CA ALA A 48 -5.68 12.72 -18.81
C ALA A 48 -6.22 12.80 -17.37
N SER A 49 -5.34 12.68 -16.37
CA SER A 49 -5.64 12.90 -14.96
C SER A 49 -4.32 13.03 -14.19
N PRO A 50 -4.26 13.87 -13.14
CA PRO A 50 -3.11 13.92 -12.24
C PRO A 50 -2.92 12.64 -11.40
N TRP A 51 -3.85 11.67 -11.49
CA TRP A 51 -3.84 10.46 -10.68
C TRP A 51 -4.12 9.23 -11.56
N GLN A 52 -3.43 8.14 -11.23
CA GLN A 52 -3.60 6.82 -11.84
C GLN A 52 -3.74 5.77 -10.73
N LEU A 53 -4.51 4.71 -10.99
CA LEU A 53 -4.60 3.55 -10.10
C LEU A 53 -3.56 2.51 -10.54
N ARG A 54 -2.74 2.03 -9.60
CA ARG A 54 -1.79 0.94 -9.84
C ARG A 54 -2.07 -0.19 -8.87
N SER A 55 -2.23 -1.40 -9.41
CA SER A 55 -2.51 -2.61 -8.65
C SER A 55 -1.45 -3.66 -8.97
N ARG A 56 -0.99 -4.40 -7.96
CA ARG A 56 -0.04 -5.49 -8.13
C ARG A 56 -0.53 -6.74 -7.41
N TRP A 57 -0.36 -7.89 -8.07
CA TRP A 57 -0.77 -9.19 -7.58
C TRP A 57 0.43 -10.04 -7.20
N PHE A 58 0.32 -10.74 -6.08
CA PHE A 58 1.33 -11.70 -5.63
C PHE A 58 0.63 -12.94 -5.12
N ARG A 59 1.17 -14.12 -5.42
CA ARG A 59 0.74 -15.36 -4.77
C ARG A 59 1.43 -15.41 -3.41
N SER A 60 0.64 -15.43 -2.35
CA SER A 60 1.16 -15.57 -0.99
C SER A 60 1.20 -17.05 -0.60
N SER A 61 2.38 -17.56 -0.22
CA SER A 61 2.49 -18.80 0.55
C SER A 61 2.30 -18.55 2.05
N ILE A 62 2.21 -17.28 2.45
CA ILE A 62 2.06 -16.84 3.83
C ILE A 62 0.62 -17.11 4.27
N PRO A 63 0.42 -17.76 5.42
CA PRO A 63 -0.91 -18.01 5.98
C PRO A 63 -1.73 -16.72 6.10
N ARG A 64 -3.07 -16.84 6.04
CA ARG A 64 -3.96 -15.69 6.23
C ARG A 64 -3.64 -15.02 7.57
N GLY A 65 -3.34 -13.72 7.52
CA GLY A 65 -3.03 -12.90 8.70
C GLY A 65 -1.54 -12.66 8.94
N GLY A 66 -0.64 -13.36 8.23
CA GLY A 66 0.79 -13.05 8.26
C GLY A 66 1.11 -11.70 7.59
N ALA A 67 2.01 -10.93 8.19
CA ALA A 67 2.50 -9.70 7.58
C ALA A 67 3.47 -10.02 6.44
N VAL A 68 3.45 -9.22 5.36
CA VAL A 68 4.36 -9.37 4.21
C VAL A 68 5.48 -8.36 4.28
N CYS A 69 6.65 -8.71 3.76
CA CYS A 69 7.76 -7.77 3.66
C CYS A 69 7.44 -6.63 2.67
N SER A 70 7.76 -5.39 3.04
CA SER A 70 7.52 -4.22 2.20
C SER A 70 8.39 -4.20 0.93
N VAL A 71 9.50 -4.93 0.94
CA VAL A 71 10.46 -5.05 -0.19
C VAL A 71 10.20 -6.32 -1.00
N HIS A 72 9.83 -7.42 -0.33
CA HIS A 72 9.58 -8.74 -0.91
C HIS A 72 8.15 -9.20 -0.57
N PRO A 73 7.11 -8.73 -1.29
CA PRO A 73 5.71 -9.01 -0.97
C PRO A 73 5.33 -10.49 -0.95
N GLU A 74 6.16 -11.35 -1.54
CA GLU A 74 6.03 -12.80 -1.55
C GLU A 74 6.60 -13.49 -0.29
N LYS A 75 7.31 -12.77 0.58
CA LYS A 75 7.95 -13.31 1.79
C LYS A 75 7.27 -12.83 3.06
N GLU A 76 7.12 -13.75 4.02
CA GLU A 76 6.63 -13.43 5.35
C GLU A 76 7.59 -12.48 6.06
N ALA A 77 7.03 -11.44 6.67
CA ALA A 77 7.78 -10.52 7.49
C ALA A 77 8.07 -11.15 8.86
N THR A 78 9.33 -11.17 9.23
CA THR A 78 9.80 -11.64 10.54
C THR A 78 10.23 -10.48 11.44
N ILE A 79 10.34 -9.28 10.87
CA ILE A 79 10.83 -8.08 11.53
C ILE A 79 9.85 -6.93 11.30
N GLN A 80 9.57 -6.18 12.35
CA GLN A 80 8.83 -4.94 12.29
C GLN A 80 9.63 -3.79 12.91
N CYS A 81 9.78 -2.69 12.19
CA CYS A 81 10.45 -1.50 12.70
C CYS A 81 9.57 -0.77 13.72
N THR A 82 9.95 -0.80 15.00
CA THR A 82 9.20 -0.12 16.08
C THR A 82 9.27 1.41 16.00
N VAL A 83 10.26 1.97 15.28
CA VAL A 83 10.36 3.40 15.03
C VAL A 83 9.27 3.84 14.07
N CYS A 84 9.02 3.08 13.00
CA CYS A 84 7.91 3.33 12.08
C CYS A 84 6.56 3.41 12.81
N LEU A 85 6.31 2.50 13.76
CA LEU A 85 5.07 2.48 14.54
C LEU A 85 4.90 3.74 15.38
N ARG A 86 5.95 4.14 16.11
CA ARG A 86 5.95 5.35 16.94
C ARG A 86 5.79 6.61 16.09
N SER A 87 6.46 6.64 14.94
CA SER A 87 6.36 7.72 13.97
C SER A 87 5.15 7.61 13.04
N LYS A 88 4.13 6.79 13.35
CA LYS A 88 2.92 6.57 12.53
C LYS A 88 3.17 6.49 11.01
N VAL A 89 4.27 5.88 10.60
CA VAL A 89 4.46 5.43 9.22
C VAL A 89 3.42 4.35 8.95
N ALA A 90 2.93 4.27 7.71
CA ALA A 90 1.98 3.23 7.32
C ALA A 90 2.52 1.84 7.68
N GLN A 91 1.74 1.05 8.42
CA GLN A 91 2.22 -0.19 9.05
C GLN A 91 2.82 -1.18 8.06
N HIS A 92 2.27 -1.30 6.84
CA HIS A 92 2.81 -2.21 5.82
C HIS A 92 4.23 -1.86 5.37
N LEU A 93 4.68 -0.60 5.52
CA LEU A 93 6.05 -0.17 5.22
C LEU A 93 7.04 -0.50 6.34
N SER A 94 6.55 -0.93 7.50
CA SER A 94 7.39 -1.24 8.67
C SER A 94 7.95 -2.66 8.67
N TYR A 95 7.51 -3.52 7.74
CA TYR A 95 7.74 -4.97 7.76
C TYR A 95 8.86 -5.45 6.84
N HIS A 96 9.72 -6.35 7.35
CA HIS A 96 10.86 -6.91 6.63
C HIS A 96 10.98 -8.42 6.84
N CYS A 97 11.37 -9.16 5.80
CA CYS A 97 11.49 -10.62 5.86
C CYS A 97 12.79 -11.11 6.54
N SER A 98 13.82 -10.26 6.61
CA SER A 98 15.09 -10.58 7.28
C SER A 98 15.87 -9.31 7.70
N PRO A 99 16.86 -9.43 8.60
CA PRO A 99 17.71 -8.30 8.98
C PRO A 99 18.49 -7.73 7.78
N GLU A 100 18.91 -8.57 6.84
CA GLU A 100 19.66 -8.17 5.64
C GLU A 100 18.78 -7.32 4.73
N CYS A 101 17.52 -7.72 4.54
CA CYS A 101 16.51 -6.94 3.81
C CYS A 101 16.27 -5.57 4.47
N PHE A 102 16.18 -5.54 5.80
CA PHE A 102 16.02 -4.29 6.54
C PHE A 102 17.23 -3.37 6.37
N ARG A 103 18.46 -3.90 6.49
CA ARG A 103 19.69 -3.12 6.32
C ARG A 103 19.85 -2.62 4.88
N SER A 104 19.57 -3.45 3.88
CA SER A 104 19.73 -3.07 2.46
C SER A 104 18.74 -2.00 2.03
N SER A 105 17.54 -1.98 2.62
CA SER A 105 16.50 -0.97 2.36
C SER A 105 16.54 0.23 3.31
N TRP A 106 17.54 0.30 4.21
CA TRP A 106 17.57 1.28 5.30
C TRP A 106 17.54 2.73 4.82
N ALA A 107 18.28 3.07 3.76
CA ALA A 107 18.30 4.44 3.24
C ALA A 107 16.90 4.93 2.82
N GLN A 108 16.14 4.09 2.11
CA GLN A 108 14.75 4.38 1.76
C GLN A 108 13.84 4.37 2.99
N HIS A 109 14.09 3.49 3.95
CA HIS A 109 13.32 3.40 5.17
C HIS A 109 13.46 4.64 6.07
N GLN A 110 14.65 5.26 6.10
CA GLN A 110 14.90 6.53 6.79
C GLN A 110 14.06 7.67 6.22
N GLU A 111 13.83 7.67 4.91
CA GLU A 111 12.99 8.68 4.26
C GLU A 111 11.54 8.61 4.76
N TYR A 112 11.00 7.40 5.01
CA TYR A 112 9.67 7.25 5.61
C TYR A 112 9.59 7.89 7.00
N HIS A 113 10.64 7.72 7.81
CA HIS A 113 10.71 8.37 9.13
C HIS A 113 10.76 9.90 9.00
N ARG A 114 11.56 10.43 8.06
CA ARG A 114 11.70 11.86 7.84
C ARG A 114 10.39 12.49 7.37
N GLN A 115 9.71 11.86 6.41
CA GLN A 115 8.41 12.32 5.91
C GLN A 115 7.35 12.29 7.00
N ALA A 116 7.31 11.21 7.78
CA ALA A 116 6.38 11.14 8.89
C ALA A 116 6.65 12.24 9.92
N ALA A 117 7.90 12.46 10.33
CA ALA A 117 8.28 13.53 11.24
C ALA A 117 7.88 14.92 10.71
N ALA A 118 8.10 15.19 9.42
CA ALA A 118 7.68 16.44 8.78
C ALA A 118 6.14 16.61 8.82
N ASN A 119 5.39 15.54 8.53
CA ASN A 119 3.93 15.56 8.59
C ASN A 119 3.43 15.80 10.03
N PHE A 120 4.09 15.24 11.04
CA PHE A 120 3.78 15.53 12.44
C PHE A 120 4.05 16.97 12.82
N ALA A 121 5.19 17.53 12.42
CA ALA A 121 5.53 18.92 12.70
C ALA A 121 4.55 19.89 12.02
N ALA A 122 4.10 19.58 10.81
CA ALA A 122 3.14 20.39 10.06
C ALA A 122 1.73 20.39 10.67
N LEU A 123 1.37 19.39 11.48
CA LEU A 123 0.03 19.28 12.09
C LEU A 123 -0.12 20.09 13.38
N GLY A 124 0.95 20.68 13.91
CA GLY A 124 0.94 21.45 15.17
C GLY A 124 0.51 20.62 16.40
N PRO A 125 0.64 21.15 17.63
CA PRO A 125 0.08 20.50 18.79
C PRO A 125 -1.44 20.49 18.67
N ARG A 126 -2.01 19.31 18.45
CA ARG A 126 -3.45 19.09 18.65
C ARG A 126 -3.69 19.13 20.15
N ASN A 127 -4.24 20.24 20.64
CA ASN A 127 -4.71 20.36 22.02
C ASN A 127 -5.65 19.17 22.30
N ALA A 128 -5.31 18.42 23.35
CA ALA A 128 -6.13 17.36 23.93
C ALA A 128 -7.35 17.96 24.65
#